data_AF-A0A329HZ85-F1
#
_entry.id   AF-A0A329HZ85-F1
#
_cell.length_a   1.000
_cell.length_b   1.000
_cell.length_c   1.000
_cell.angle_alpha   90.00
_cell.angle_beta   90.00
_cell.angle_gamma   90.00
#
_symmetry.space_group_name_H-M   'P 1'
#
loop_
_entity.id
_entity.type
_entity.pdbx_description
1 polymer ?
#
loop_
_entity_poly.entity_id
_entity_poly.type
_entity_poly.pdbx_seq_one_letter_code
_entity_poly.pdbx_strand_id
1 'polypeptide(L)'
;MSAIADFSTYKVISPIGSARGDDTHVTVHWLDGRTSPYHLLWLRDNCPCSRCVYSVTREQVVEILDIPEDIQAARVTLTDDGNLDILWQDGHASTYDAGWLRAHAYDEESLAERERLKPKKRLWGSSLAVPAFHYTDVMADDAALLAWLLAVRDTGLSLIHGVPTESGALVPVAKRISFIRESNFGTLFDVQSKVDADSNAYTAFNLPLHTDLPTRELQPGLQFLHCLVNDARGGSSTFVDGFKLAEVLREEDPQSFEILTSLPIEFRNRGRSSDYRYQAPIIALDENQEVTEIRMANFLRGPFSTPPATMPLLYRAYRRFIALTRDDRFRYRQRLEAGQLWCFDNRRALHARDEFDPASGARHFQGCYVDRDELHSRIRVLQR
;
A
#
# COMPACT_ATOMS: atom_id res chain seq x y z
N MET A 1 4.22 -28.16 19.20
CA MET A 1 4.30 -26.97 18.34
C MET A 1 5.25 -26.01 19.00
N SER A 2 6.32 -25.62 18.30
CA SER A 2 7.24 -24.58 18.78
C SER A 2 6.45 -23.32 19.15
N ALA A 3 6.82 -22.64 20.23
CA ALA A 3 6.23 -21.36 20.56
C ALA A 3 6.66 -20.37 19.47
N ILE A 4 5.72 -19.93 18.64
CA ILE A 4 5.93 -18.83 17.71
C ILE A 4 5.36 -17.58 18.38
N ALA A 5 6.11 -16.49 18.34
CA ALA A 5 5.75 -15.26 19.04
C ALA A 5 4.51 -14.56 18.47
N ASP A 6 4.04 -14.94 17.27
CA ASP A 6 2.96 -14.27 16.55
C ASP A 6 1.91 -15.27 15.97
N PHE A 7 1.00 -14.76 15.14
CA PHE A 7 -0.03 -15.54 14.44
C PHE A 7 0.38 -15.98 13.02
N SER A 8 1.65 -15.87 12.67
CA SER A 8 2.15 -16.16 11.33
C SER A 8 2.64 -17.62 11.26
N THR A 9 2.51 -18.21 10.07
CA THR A 9 3.02 -19.55 9.79
C THR A 9 4.36 -19.42 9.06
N TYR A 10 5.42 -20.02 9.59
CA TYR A 10 6.75 -19.96 9.00
C TYR A 10 7.12 -21.30 8.36
N LYS A 11 7.22 -21.31 7.03
CA LYS A 11 7.65 -22.51 6.31
C LYS A 11 9.13 -22.78 6.57
N VAL A 12 9.45 -23.99 7.00
CA VAL A 12 10.84 -24.48 7.04
C VAL A 12 11.31 -24.72 5.60
N ILE A 13 12.04 -23.75 5.04
CA ILE A 13 12.62 -23.83 3.68
C ILE A 13 13.78 -24.83 3.65
N SER A 14 14.63 -24.80 4.67
CA SER A 14 15.72 -25.75 4.92
C SER A 14 15.80 -26.00 6.43
N PRO A 15 15.97 -27.25 6.89
CA PRO A 15 16.22 -27.55 8.29
C PRO A 15 17.56 -26.98 8.77
N ILE A 16 17.69 -26.83 10.09
CA ILE A 16 18.96 -26.54 10.75
C ILE A 16 19.80 -27.83 10.78
N GLY A 17 21.02 -27.77 10.25
CA GLY A 17 21.98 -28.88 10.31
C GLY A 17 22.81 -28.87 11.59
N SER A 18 23.26 -27.69 12.03
CA SER A 18 23.92 -27.51 13.33
C SER A 18 23.84 -26.05 13.79
N ALA A 19 23.99 -25.82 15.10
CA ALA A 19 24.10 -24.48 15.66
C ALA A 19 25.27 -24.43 16.65
N ARG A 20 26.02 -23.33 16.65
CA ARG A 20 27.17 -23.12 17.55
C ARG A 20 27.11 -21.72 18.14
N GLY A 21 27.21 -21.62 19.46
CA GLY A 21 27.30 -20.34 20.17
C GLY A 21 28.76 -19.92 20.38
N ASP A 22 29.01 -18.63 20.28
CA ASP A 22 30.19 -17.93 20.81
C ASP A 22 29.74 -16.78 21.73
N ASP A 23 30.68 -15.93 22.17
CA ASP A 23 30.43 -14.85 23.13
C ASP A 23 29.48 -13.75 22.61
N THR A 24 29.20 -13.74 21.30
CA THR A 24 28.48 -12.66 20.62
C THR A 24 27.25 -13.16 19.85
N HIS A 25 27.31 -14.37 19.29
CA HIS A 25 26.29 -14.92 18.40
C HIS A 25 26.05 -16.41 18.59
N VAL A 26 24.87 -16.87 18.16
CA VAL A 26 24.67 -18.23 17.70
C VAL A 26 24.73 -18.26 16.18
N THR A 27 25.67 -19.04 15.63
CA THR A 27 25.76 -19.31 14.20
C THR A 27 24.96 -20.58 13.87
N VAL A 28 23.95 -20.44 13.02
CA VAL A 28 23.12 -21.53 12.51
C VAL A 28 23.61 -21.94 11.13
N HIS A 29 23.97 -23.21 10.97
CA HIS A 29 24.31 -23.82 9.68
C HIS A 29 23.11 -24.60 9.16
N TRP A 30 22.63 -24.22 7.98
CA TRP A 30 21.46 -24.80 7.32
C TRP A 30 21.88 -25.98 6.42
N LEU A 31 20.99 -26.95 6.21
CA LEU A 31 21.27 -28.09 5.32
C LEU A 31 21.41 -27.71 3.84
N ASP A 32 20.91 -26.54 3.44
CA ASP A 32 21.12 -25.97 2.10
C ASP A 32 22.48 -25.28 1.92
N GLY A 33 23.34 -25.33 2.94
CA GLY A 33 24.69 -24.74 2.91
C GLY A 33 24.75 -23.27 3.34
N ARG A 34 23.61 -22.61 3.57
CA ARG A 34 23.62 -21.26 4.14
C ARG A 34 24.14 -21.27 5.58
N THR A 35 24.65 -20.13 6.01
CA THR A 35 25.05 -19.88 7.39
C THR A 35 24.50 -18.53 7.83
N SER A 36 23.76 -18.50 8.94
CA SER A 36 23.13 -17.28 9.47
C SER A 36 23.59 -17.05 10.92
N PRO A 37 24.26 -15.92 11.21
CA PRO A 37 24.59 -15.52 12.57
C PRO A 37 23.40 -14.80 13.22
N TYR A 38 23.17 -15.09 14.50
CA TYR A 38 22.16 -14.43 15.33
C TYR A 38 22.79 -13.96 16.63
N HIS A 39 22.89 -12.65 16.84
CA HIS A 39 23.37 -12.04 18.06
C HIS A 39 22.59 -12.55 19.29
N LEU A 40 23.30 -12.80 20.39
CA LEU A 40 22.71 -13.30 21.63
C LEU A 40 21.60 -12.39 22.16
N LEU A 41 21.84 -11.07 22.19
CA LEU A 41 20.86 -10.09 22.63
C LEU A 41 19.61 -10.10 21.76
N TRP A 42 19.76 -10.20 20.43
CA TRP A 42 18.63 -10.26 19.50
C TRP A 42 17.77 -11.51 19.73
N LEU A 43 18.39 -12.68 19.90
CA LEU A 43 17.68 -13.91 20.23
C LEU A 43 16.92 -13.74 21.55
N ARG A 44 17.59 -13.28 22.61
CA ARG A 44 16.99 -13.16 23.95
C ARG A 44 15.83 -12.16 23.99
N ASP A 45 15.95 -11.05 23.27
CA ASP A 45 14.89 -10.04 23.09
C ASP A 45 13.68 -10.61 22.35
N ASN A 46 13.92 -11.43 21.33
CA ASN A 46 12.88 -12.09 20.55
C ASN A 46 12.47 -13.47 21.08
N CYS A 47 12.65 -13.74 22.38
CA CYS A 47 12.26 -15.02 22.98
C CYS A 47 10.73 -15.23 22.86
N PRO A 48 10.25 -16.32 22.24
CA PRO A 48 8.82 -16.51 22.01
C PRO A 48 8.09 -17.16 23.20
N CYS A 49 8.76 -17.37 24.34
CA CYS A 49 8.19 -18.08 25.47
C CYS A 49 7.09 -17.25 26.15
N SER A 50 6.20 -17.92 26.90
CA SER A 50 5.08 -17.26 27.59
C SER A 50 5.47 -16.28 28.70
N ARG A 51 6.76 -16.21 29.07
CA ARG A 51 7.31 -15.21 30.01
C ARG A 51 7.76 -13.93 29.30
N CYS A 52 8.09 -14.02 28.01
CA CYS A 52 8.59 -12.90 27.20
C CYS A 52 7.53 -12.35 26.24
N VAL A 53 6.54 -13.17 25.90
CA VAL A 53 5.40 -12.80 25.05
C VAL A 53 4.10 -13.18 25.76
N TYR A 54 3.16 -12.23 25.86
CA TYR A 54 1.85 -12.50 26.43
C TYR A 54 1.06 -13.43 25.51
N SER A 55 0.76 -14.64 25.98
CA SER A 55 0.18 -15.72 25.15
C SER A 55 -1.16 -15.38 24.47
N VAL A 56 -1.92 -14.42 25.01
CA VAL A 56 -3.22 -14.01 24.48
C VAL A 56 -3.07 -13.00 23.34
N THR A 57 -2.36 -11.89 23.58
CA THR A 57 -2.21 -10.82 22.58
C THR A 57 -1.07 -11.07 21.60
N ARG A 58 -0.13 -11.95 21.95
CA ARG A 58 1.13 -12.18 21.22
C ARG A 58 2.06 -10.95 21.21
N GLU A 59 1.89 -10.07 22.19
CA GLU A 59 2.74 -8.90 22.37
C GLU A 59 3.89 -9.20 23.32
N GLN A 60 5.05 -8.62 23.02
CA GLN A 60 6.22 -8.69 23.88
C GLN A 60 5.94 -8.01 25.23
N VAL A 61 6.35 -8.67 26.32
CA VAL A 61 6.25 -8.14 27.69
C VAL A 61 7.60 -7.87 28.33
N VAL A 62 8.66 -8.47 27.79
CA VAL A 62 10.03 -8.20 28.25
C VAL A 62 10.51 -6.90 27.61
N GLU A 63 11.03 -5.97 28.41
CA GLU A 63 11.72 -4.80 27.86
C GLU A 63 13.20 -5.11 27.68
N ILE A 64 13.84 -4.47 26.70
CA ILE A 64 15.25 -4.72 26.38
C ILE A 64 16.18 -4.46 27.57
N LEU A 65 15.82 -3.55 28.48
CA LEU A 65 16.59 -3.23 29.69
C LEU A 65 16.47 -4.29 30.79
N ASP A 66 15.47 -5.18 30.72
CA ASP A 66 15.36 -6.32 31.63
C ASP A 66 16.32 -7.46 31.23
N ILE A 67 16.97 -7.34 30.07
CA ILE A 67 17.95 -8.29 29.56
C ILE A 67 19.35 -7.71 29.83
N PRO A 68 20.24 -8.45 30.52
CA PRO A 68 21.62 -8.03 30.69
C PRO A 68 22.30 -7.78 29.35
N GLU A 69 23.01 -6.65 29.20
CA GLU A 69 23.72 -6.30 27.97
C GLU A 69 24.79 -7.34 27.61
N ASP A 70 25.39 -7.97 28.61
CA ASP A 70 26.41 -9.02 28.50
C ASP A 70 25.82 -10.44 28.48
N ILE A 71 24.52 -10.60 28.16
CA ILE A 71 23.84 -11.91 28.15
C ILE A 71 24.61 -12.97 27.35
N GLN A 72 24.93 -14.09 28.01
CA GLN A 72 25.60 -15.23 27.39
C GLN A 72 24.66 -16.44 27.20
N ALA A 73 24.88 -17.19 26.12
CA ALA A 73 24.27 -18.49 25.93
C ALA A 73 25.07 -19.55 26.69
N ALA A 74 24.53 -20.04 27.80
CA ALA A 74 25.14 -21.11 28.59
C ALA A 74 25.14 -22.46 27.85
N ARG A 75 24.13 -22.70 27.00
CA ARG A 75 24.06 -23.89 26.15
C ARG A 75 23.25 -23.61 24.90
N VAL A 76 23.74 -24.10 23.76
CA VAL A 76 23.04 -24.09 22.46
C VAL A 76 22.88 -25.53 21.98
N THR A 77 21.64 -25.93 21.70
CA THR A 77 21.29 -27.27 21.23
C THR A 77 20.19 -27.22 20.18
N LEU A 78 19.94 -28.35 19.52
CA LEU A 78 18.76 -28.53 18.68
C LEU A 78 17.80 -29.49 19.38
N THR A 79 16.51 -29.22 19.27
CA THR A 79 15.46 -30.17 19.67
C THR A 79 15.33 -31.31 18.66
N ASP A 80 14.65 -32.39 19.06
CA ASP A 80 14.34 -33.51 18.16
C ASP A 80 13.53 -33.07 16.93
N ASP A 81 12.71 -32.02 17.08
CA ASP A 81 11.92 -31.42 16.00
C ASP A 81 12.74 -30.43 15.13
N GLY A 82 14.05 -30.28 15.38
CA GLY A 82 14.95 -29.46 14.57
C GLY A 82 14.92 -27.96 14.88
N ASN A 83 14.36 -27.57 16.03
CA ASN A 83 14.32 -26.17 16.48
C ASN A 83 15.58 -25.80 17.29
N LEU A 84 15.91 -24.51 17.34
CA LEU A 84 17.06 -24.03 18.12
C LEU A 84 16.66 -23.83 19.58
N ASP A 85 17.35 -24.51 20.49
CA ASP A 85 17.19 -24.38 21.94
C ASP A 85 18.41 -23.67 22.55
N ILE A 86 18.14 -22.66 23.38
CA ILE A 86 19.16 -21.91 24.10
C ILE A 86 18.81 -21.86 25.59
N LEU A 87 19.75 -22.27 26.43
CA LEU A 87 19.77 -21.98 27.87
C LEU A 87 20.67 -20.78 28.11
N TRP A 88 20.14 -19.74 28.73
CA TRP A 88 20.84 -18.50 29.01
C TRP A 88 21.54 -18.52 30.38
N GLN A 89 22.53 -17.65 30.58
CA GLN A 89 23.28 -17.55 31.83
C GLN A 89 22.42 -17.23 33.07
N ASP A 90 21.27 -16.57 32.86
CA ASP A 90 20.28 -16.24 33.90
C ASP A 90 19.30 -17.41 34.20
N GLY A 91 19.51 -18.56 33.57
CA GLY A 91 18.65 -19.74 33.68
C GLY A 91 17.37 -19.67 32.84
N HIS A 92 17.16 -18.62 32.05
CA HIS A 92 16.06 -18.55 31.08
C HIS A 92 16.27 -19.58 29.96
N ALA A 93 15.20 -20.11 29.40
CA ALA A 93 15.26 -21.04 28.27
C ALA A 93 14.40 -20.52 27.11
N SER A 94 14.95 -20.53 25.91
CA SER A 94 14.29 -20.09 24.68
C SER A 94 14.37 -21.19 23.62
N THR A 95 13.25 -21.41 22.92
CA THR A 95 13.16 -22.32 21.77
C THR A 95 12.67 -21.54 20.57
N TYR A 96 13.40 -21.59 19.45
CA TYR A 96 13.08 -20.86 18.23
C TYR A 96 12.76 -21.82 17.09
N ASP A 97 11.61 -21.62 16.45
CA ASP A 97 11.23 -22.35 15.25
C ASP A 97 12.23 -22.13 14.11
N ALA A 98 12.64 -23.21 13.42
CA ALA A 98 13.61 -23.13 12.33
C ALA A 98 13.12 -22.28 11.16
N GLY A 99 11.83 -22.32 10.83
CA GLY A 99 11.21 -21.48 9.81
C GLY A 99 11.22 -20.00 10.22
N TRP A 100 10.87 -19.72 11.48
CA TRP A 100 10.91 -18.37 12.03
C TRP A 100 12.33 -17.78 12.00
N LEU A 101 13.33 -18.55 12.43
CA LEU A 101 14.73 -18.14 12.35
C LEU A 101 15.13 -17.82 10.91
N ARG A 102 14.81 -18.70 9.96
CA ARG A 102 15.18 -18.49 8.56
C ARG A 102 14.51 -17.24 7.97
N ALA A 103 13.23 -17.00 8.29
CA ALA A 103 12.50 -15.84 7.80
C ALA A 103 13.07 -14.51 8.35
N HIS A 104 13.64 -14.53 9.55
CA HIS A 104 14.19 -13.34 10.23
C HIS A 104 15.73 -13.25 10.21
N ALA A 105 16.43 -14.17 9.55
CA ALA A 105 17.87 -14.14 9.38
C ALA A 105 18.34 -12.82 8.74
N TYR A 106 19.30 -12.12 9.30
CA TYR A 106 19.71 -10.79 8.82
C TYR A 106 21.14 -10.73 8.28
N ASP A 107 21.71 -11.88 7.94
CA ASP A 107 22.88 -11.94 7.06
C ASP A 107 22.57 -11.36 5.67
N GLU A 108 23.62 -10.99 4.93
CA GLU A 108 23.52 -10.36 3.61
C GLU A 108 22.71 -11.21 2.62
N GLU A 109 22.89 -12.53 2.61
CA GLU A 109 22.19 -13.41 1.67
C GLU A 109 20.70 -13.49 1.99
N SER A 110 20.35 -13.57 3.27
CA SER A 110 18.97 -13.58 3.76
C SER A 110 18.26 -12.24 3.56
N LEU A 111 18.96 -11.11 3.78
CA LEU A 111 18.45 -9.77 3.47
C LEU A 111 18.19 -9.63 1.96
N ALA A 112 19.13 -10.05 1.12
CA ALA A 112 18.97 -10.02 -0.32
C ALA A 112 17.84 -10.95 -0.80
N GLU A 113 17.64 -12.11 -0.16
CA GLU A 113 16.51 -12.99 -0.44
C GLU A 113 15.17 -12.33 -0.11
N ARG A 114 15.03 -11.74 1.09
CA ARG A 114 13.83 -11.01 1.46
C ARG A 114 13.52 -9.89 0.47
N GLU A 115 14.54 -9.14 0.06
CA GLU A 115 14.40 -8.08 -0.93
C GLU A 115 13.88 -8.63 -2.28
N ARG A 116 14.44 -9.74 -2.77
CA ARG A 116 13.99 -10.39 -4.01
C ARG A 116 12.54 -10.87 -3.92
N LEU A 117 12.10 -11.29 -2.75
CA LEU A 117 10.75 -11.81 -2.49
C LEU A 117 9.71 -10.71 -2.21
N LYS A 118 10.12 -9.45 -1.99
CA LYS A 118 9.19 -8.35 -1.82
C LYS A 118 8.23 -8.27 -3.01
N PRO A 119 6.93 -8.06 -2.79
CA PRO A 119 5.98 -7.80 -3.86
C PRO A 119 6.43 -6.64 -4.73
N LYS A 120 6.44 -6.84 -6.05
CA LYS A 120 6.85 -5.81 -7.00
C LYS A 120 5.63 -5.14 -7.62
N LYS A 121 5.63 -3.80 -7.57
CA LYS A 121 4.65 -2.98 -8.29
C LYS A 121 4.87 -3.18 -9.80
N ARG A 122 3.82 -3.56 -10.53
CA ARG A 122 3.85 -3.67 -11.99
C ARG A 122 3.49 -2.33 -12.60
N LEU A 123 4.47 -1.57 -13.06
CA LEU A 123 4.26 -0.29 -13.74
C LEU A 123 3.56 -0.47 -15.09
N TRP A 124 2.67 0.43 -15.46
CA TRP A 124 1.87 0.31 -16.69
C TRP A 124 1.67 1.61 -17.46
N GLY A 125 1.29 1.48 -18.74
CA GLY A 125 0.88 2.57 -19.63
C GLY A 125 -0.48 2.28 -20.28
N SER A 126 -0.73 2.86 -21.45
CA SER A 126 -2.02 2.75 -22.15
C SER A 126 -2.47 1.33 -22.50
N SER A 127 -1.54 0.39 -22.68
CA SER A 127 -1.82 -1.01 -23.01
C SER A 127 -2.12 -1.91 -21.80
N LEU A 128 -2.42 -1.32 -20.63
CA LEU A 128 -2.75 -2.09 -19.43
C LEU A 128 -3.92 -3.06 -19.69
N ALA A 129 -3.68 -4.34 -19.46
CA ALA A 129 -4.74 -5.31 -19.26
C ALA A 129 -5.19 -5.23 -17.78
N VAL A 130 -6.31 -4.54 -17.55
CA VAL A 130 -6.86 -4.34 -16.20
C VAL A 130 -7.26 -5.70 -15.60
N PRO A 131 -6.77 -6.05 -14.39
CA PRO A 131 -7.28 -7.20 -13.65
C PRO A 131 -8.76 -7.04 -13.34
N ALA A 132 -9.57 -8.01 -13.75
CA ALA A 132 -11.01 -8.00 -13.58
C ALA A 132 -11.48 -9.21 -12.76
N PHE A 133 -12.46 -8.99 -11.90
CA PHE A 133 -13.01 -9.98 -10.97
C PHE A 133 -14.54 -9.93 -10.98
N HIS A 134 -15.19 -10.98 -10.47
CA HIS A 134 -16.64 -11.02 -10.32
C HIS A 134 -17.04 -10.78 -8.86
N TYR A 135 -18.09 -9.98 -8.67
CA TYR A 135 -18.66 -9.67 -7.36
C TYR A 135 -19.01 -10.94 -6.59
N THR A 136 -19.66 -11.91 -7.23
CA THR A 136 -20.06 -13.17 -6.59
C THR A 136 -18.89 -13.90 -5.97
N ASP A 137 -17.77 -13.96 -6.68
CA ASP A 137 -16.58 -14.72 -6.27
C ASP A 137 -15.86 -13.98 -5.15
N VAL A 138 -15.64 -12.66 -5.32
CA VAL A 138 -15.06 -11.79 -4.29
C VAL A 138 -15.89 -11.80 -3.02
N MET A 139 -17.21 -11.98 -3.11
CA MET A 139 -18.13 -12.04 -1.97
C MET A 139 -18.25 -13.45 -1.35
N ALA A 140 -17.90 -14.53 -2.04
CA ALA A 140 -18.08 -15.89 -1.54
C ALA A 140 -16.79 -16.62 -1.15
N ASP A 141 -15.66 -16.28 -1.79
CA ASP A 141 -14.41 -17.04 -1.69
C ASP A 141 -13.23 -16.15 -1.26
N ASP A 142 -12.52 -16.58 -0.22
CA ASP A 142 -11.35 -15.88 0.30
C ASP A 142 -10.13 -16.01 -0.61
N ALA A 143 -10.05 -17.06 -1.46
CA ALA A 143 -9.00 -17.16 -2.48
C ALA A 143 -9.23 -16.15 -3.62
N ALA A 144 -10.47 -16.02 -4.09
CA ALA A 144 -10.86 -14.98 -5.05
C ALA A 144 -10.66 -13.56 -4.49
N LEU A 145 -11.03 -13.33 -3.21
CA LEU A 145 -10.73 -12.08 -2.51
C LEU A 145 -9.22 -11.81 -2.50
N LEU A 146 -8.40 -12.77 -2.05
CA LEU A 146 -6.95 -12.60 -2.00
C LEU A 146 -6.37 -12.28 -3.39
N ALA A 147 -6.81 -12.97 -4.44
CA ALA A 147 -6.38 -12.69 -5.81
C ALA A 147 -6.71 -11.25 -6.25
N TRP A 148 -7.90 -10.75 -5.91
CA TRP A 148 -8.27 -9.35 -6.16
C TRP A 148 -7.40 -8.37 -5.37
N LEU A 149 -7.18 -8.59 -4.07
CA LEU A 149 -6.37 -7.69 -3.24
C LEU A 149 -4.91 -7.64 -3.71
N LEU A 150 -4.33 -8.78 -4.09
CA LEU A 150 -2.98 -8.85 -4.67
C LEU A 150 -2.93 -8.06 -6.00
N ALA A 151 -3.95 -8.19 -6.84
CA ALA A 151 -4.01 -7.44 -8.10
C ALA A 151 -4.09 -5.92 -7.88
N VAL A 152 -4.87 -5.46 -6.89
CA VAL A 152 -4.93 -4.04 -6.48
C VAL A 152 -3.58 -3.58 -5.96
N ARG A 153 -2.92 -4.35 -5.09
CA ARG A 153 -1.59 -4.02 -4.55
C ARG A 153 -0.54 -3.87 -5.66
N ASP A 154 -0.51 -4.83 -6.59
CA ASP A 154 0.58 -4.94 -7.58
C ASP A 154 0.34 -4.01 -8.79
N THR A 155 -0.90 -3.89 -9.25
CA THR A 155 -1.26 -3.06 -10.42
C THR A 155 -1.71 -1.66 -10.02
N GLY A 156 -2.26 -1.46 -8.82
CA GLY A 156 -2.84 -0.19 -8.39
C GLY A 156 -4.20 0.13 -9.02
N LEU A 157 -4.77 -0.77 -9.83
CA LEU A 157 -6.05 -0.61 -10.52
C LEU A 157 -6.66 -1.98 -10.78
N SER A 158 -7.97 -2.13 -10.50
CA SER A 158 -8.75 -3.34 -10.75
C SER A 158 -10.22 -3.00 -11.03
N LEU A 159 -10.90 -3.94 -11.69
CA LEU A 159 -12.33 -3.85 -12.00
C LEU A 159 -13.09 -5.02 -11.35
N ILE A 160 -14.26 -4.74 -10.79
CA ILE A 160 -15.19 -5.77 -10.34
C ILE A 160 -16.47 -5.67 -11.15
N HIS A 161 -16.92 -6.79 -11.70
CA HIS A 161 -18.16 -6.91 -12.48
C HIS A 161 -19.29 -7.52 -11.67
N GLY A 162 -20.53 -7.12 -11.99
CA GLY A 162 -21.74 -7.71 -11.43
C GLY A 162 -22.03 -7.29 -10.00
N VAL A 163 -21.53 -6.13 -9.57
CA VAL A 163 -21.96 -5.51 -8.31
C VAL A 163 -23.42 -5.08 -8.46
N PRO A 164 -24.30 -5.36 -7.48
CA PRO A 164 -25.71 -4.94 -7.55
C PRO A 164 -25.83 -3.41 -7.70
N THR A 165 -26.78 -2.92 -8.50
CA THR A 165 -26.88 -1.48 -8.84
C THR A 165 -27.71 -0.65 -7.85
N GLU A 166 -28.07 -1.19 -6.69
CA GLU A 166 -28.68 -0.40 -5.61
C GLU A 166 -27.68 0.49 -4.86
N SER A 167 -28.19 1.58 -4.28
CA SER A 167 -27.41 2.47 -3.44
C SER A 167 -26.81 1.72 -2.24
N GLY A 168 -25.51 1.92 -2.01
CA GLY A 168 -24.76 1.28 -0.92
C GLY A 168 -24.17 -0.08 -1.25
N ALA A 169 -24.39 -0.63 -2.45
CA ALA A 169 -23.90 -1.96 -2.84
C ALA A 169 -22.37 -2.10 -2.85
N LEU A 170 -21.61 -0.99 -2.92
CA LEU A 170 -20.15 -1.03 -2.77
C LEU A 170 -19.67 -1.21 -1.32
N VAL A 171 -20.52 -0.91 -0.32
CA VAL A 171 -20.13 -0.97 1.10
C VAL A 171 -19.75 -2.39 1.52
N PRO A 172 -20.52 -3.45 1.19
CA PRO A 172 -20.11 -4.83 1.44
C PRO A 172 -18.78 -5.20 0.78
N VAL A 173 -18.51 -4.71 -0.43
CA VAL A 173 -17.24 -4.97 -1.15
C VAL A 173 -16.06 -4.33 -0.42
N ALA A 174 -16.17 -3.05 -0.05
CA ALA A 174 -15.14 -2.36 0.74
C ALA A 174 -14.91 -3.06 2.10
N LYS A 175 -15.99 -3.57 2.72
CA LYS A 175 -15.95 -4.34 3.98
C LYS A 175 -15.32 -5.72 3.89
N ARG A 176 -15.09 -6.26 2.68
CA ARG A 176 -14.23 -7.44 2.51
C ARG A 176 -12.75 -7.12 2.72
N ILE A 177 -12.36 -5.85 2.62
CA ILE A 177 -11.05 -5.36 3.02
C ILE A 177 -11.07 -5.00 4.50
N SER A 178 -11.80 -3.94 4.88
CA SER A 178 -11.88 -3.41 6.24
C SER A 178 -12.97 -2.33 6.35
N PHE A 179 -12.85 -1.39 7.30
CA PHE A 179 -13.76 -0.26 7.44
C PHE A 179 -13.55 0.82 6.37
N ILE A 180 -14.58 1.63 6.16
CA ILE A 180 -14.56 2.74 5.20
C ILE A 180 -14.07 4.00 5.91
N ARG A 181 -13.13 4.71 5.30
CA ARG A 181 -12.59 5.97 5.80
C ARG A 181 -13.64 7.08 5.69
N GLU A 182 -13.97 7.70 6.81
CA GLU A 182 -14.82 8.89 6.84
C GLU A 182 -14.05 10.14 6.35
N SER A 183 -14.75 11.01 5.64
CA SER A 183 -14.25 12.29 5.17
C SER A 183 -15.28 13.40 5.37
N ASN A 184 -14.96 14.65 5.01
CA ASN A 184 -15.93 15.73 4.99
C ASN A 184 -17.06 15.53 3.95
N PHE A 185 -16.95 14.51 3.10
CA PHE A 185 -17.99 14.08 2.17
C PHE A 185 -18.78 12.87 2.69
N GLY A 186 -18.57 12.47 3.95
CA GLY A 186 -19.10 11.24 4.56
C GLY A 186 -18.24 10.02 4.26
N THR A 187 -18.79 8.85 4.58
CA THR A 187 -18.21 7.53 4.27
C THR A 187 -18.58 7.05 2.87
N LEU A 188 -19.76 7.47 2.38
CA LEU A 188 -20.23 7.21 1.04
C LEU A 188 -20.65 8.52 0.38
N PHE A 189 -20.26 8.73 -0.87
CA PHE A 189 -20.58 9.94 -1.62
C PHE A 189 -21.12 9.63 -3.01
N ASP A 190 -22.16 10.36 -3.41
CA ASP A 190 -22.79 10.26 -4.73
C ASP A 190 -22.14 11.21 -5.74
N VAL A 191 -21.64 10.65 -6.84
CA VAL A 191 -21.10 11.39 -7.98
C VAL A 191 -22.18 11.46 -9.07
N GLN A 192 -23.02 12.49 -8.95
CA GLN A 192 -24.08 12.85 -9.89
C GLN A 192 -24.04 14.37 -10.14
N SER A 193 -24.54 14.83 -11.29
CA SER A 193 -24.60 16.27 -11.58
C SER A 193 -25.58 16.96 -10.62
N LYS A 194 -25.10 17.94 -9.85
CA LYS A 194 -25.94 18.74 -8.92
C LYS A 194 -25.97 20.20 -9.37
N VAL A 195 -27.10 20.88 -9.16
CA VAL A 195 -27.27 22.30 -9.52
C VAL A 195 -26.40 23.21 -8.63
N ASP A 196 -26.25 22.87 -7.34
CA ASP A 196 -25.37 23.55 -6.38
C ASP A 196 -24.21 22.62 -5.96
N ALA A 197 -23.20 22.51 -6.81
CA ALA A 197 -22.03 21.65 -6.57
C ALA A 197 -20.99 22.34 -5.65
N ASP A 198 -20.57 21.65 -4.59
CA ASP A 198 -19.48 22.04 -3.66
C ASP A 198 -18.11 21.44 -4.07
N SER A 199 -18.09 20.61 -5.12
CA SER A 199 -16.89 20.02 -5.71
C SER A 199 -17.03 19.89 -7.23
N ASN A 200 -15.94 20.09 -7.96
CA ASN A 200 -15.90 19.90 -9.42
C ASN A 200 -16.30 18.48 -9.85
N ALA A 201 -16.14 17.48 -8.97
CA ALA A 201 -16.59 16.11 -9.18
C ALA A 201 -18.11 16.01 -9.46
N TYR A 202 -18.91 16.95 -8.95
CA TYR A 202 -20.38 16.98 -9.09
C TYR A 202 -20.87 17.86 -10.26
N THR A 203 -19.97 18.24 -11.17
CA THR A 203 -20.28 19.03 -12.37
C THR A 203 -20.12 18.19 -13.64
N ALA A 204 -20.58 18.71 -14.79
CA ALA A 204 -20.40 18.06 -16.10
C ALA A 204 -19.02 18.32 -16.74
N PHE A 205 -18.19 19.18 -16.14
CA PHE A 205 -16.90 19.57 -16.70
C PHE A 205 -15.89 18.41 -16.70
N ASN A 206 -14.92 18.48 -17.62
CA ASN A 206 -13.76 17.60 -17.62
C ASN A 206 -13.01 17.71 -16.28
N LEU A 207 -12.87 16.58 -15.59
CA LEU A 207 -12.07 16.50 -14.37
C LEU A 207 -10.68 15.96 -14.76
N PRO A 208 -9.63 16.80 -14.76
CA PRO A 208 -8.31 16.39 -15.21
C PRO A 208 -7.72 15.31 -14.29
N LEU A 209 -6.68 14.62 -14.77
CA LEU A 209 -6.00 13.59 -14.00
C LEU A 209 -5.52 14.12 -12.65
N HIS A 210 -5.94 13.45 -11.59
CA HIS A 210 -5.66 13.82 -10.21
C HIS A 210 -5.65 12.60 -9.29
N THR A 211 -5.11 12.78 -8.10
CA THR A 211 -5.33 11.93 -6.94
C THR A 211 -6.27 12.66 -5.98
N ASP A 212 -7.18 11.93 -5.36
CA ASP A 212 -8.23 12.48 -4.52
C ASP A 212 -7.74 12.85 -3.13
N LEU A 213 -8.34 13.91 -2.59
CA LEU A 213 -8.05 14.47 -1.29
C LEU A 213 -6.53 14.65 -0.99
N PRO A 214 -5.75 15.27 -1.90
CA PRO A 214 -4.34 15.59 -1.67
C PRO A 214 -4.17 16.73 -0.65
N THR A 215 -5.20 17.04 0.12
CA THR A 215 -5.22 18.06 1.17
C THR A 215 -5.20 17.43 2.57
N ARG A 216 -5.23 16.10 2.65
CA ARG A 216 -5.20 15.33 3.90
C ARG A 216 -3.77 14.98 4.28
N GLU A 217 -3.52 14.91 5.58
CA GLU A 217 -2.25 14.37 6.07
C GLU A 217 -2.03 12.96 5.55
N LEU A 218 -3.01 12.09 5.78
CA LEU A 218 -3.09 10.79 5.16
C LEU A 218 -3.99 10.89 3.93
N GLN A 219 -3.39 11.00 2.74
CA GLN A 219 -4.14 10.88 1.49
C GLN A 219 -4.85 9.51 1.47
N PRO A 220 -6.14 9.40 1.09
CA PRO A 220 -6.81 8.10 1.08
C PRO A 220 -6.03 7.08 0.25
N GLY A 221 -5.89 5.86 0.78
CA GLY A 221 -5.12 4.78 0.14
C GLY A 221 -5.81 4.26 -1.12
N LEU A 222 -6.97 3.63 -0.94
CA LEU A 222 -7.80 3.09 -2.00
C LEU A 222 -9.03 3.96 -2.23
N GLN A 223 -9.46 4.05 -3.48
CA GLN A 223 -10.73 4.64 -3.86
C GLN A 223 -11.56 3.63 -4.64
N PHE A 224 -12.84 3.63 -4.32
CA PHE A 224 -13.87 2.84 -4.98
C PHE A 224 -14.77 3.78 -5.77
N LEU A 225 -15.11 3.41 -7.01
CA LEU A 225 -16.13 4.09 -7.81
C LEU A 225 -17.02 3.04 -8.46
N HIS A 226 -18.24 2.93 -7.96
CA HIS A 226 -19.26 1.99 -8.42
C HIS A 226 -20.25 2.70 -9.34
N CYS A 227 -20.50 2.15 -10.52
CA CYS A 227 -21.51 2.65 -11.44
C CYS A 227 -22.88 2.03 -11.13
N LEU A 228 -23.84 2.85 -10.69
CA LEU A 228 -25.23 2.42 -10.53
C LEU A 228 -26.00 2.60 -11.85
N VAL A 229 -25.81 3.76 -12.49
CA VAL A 229 -26.45 4.13 -13.75
C VAL A 229 -25.46 4.92 -14.61
N ASN A 230 -25.38 4.62 -15.90
CA ASN A 230 -24.55 5.38 -16.84
C ASN A 230 -25.13 5.34 -18.27
N ASP A 231 -26.25 6.03 -18.46
CA ASP A 231 -26.93 6.16 -19.76
C ASP A 231 -26.43 7.37 -20.56
N ALA A 232 -25.73 8.30 -19.90
CA ALA A 232 -25.21 9.51 -20.52
C ALA A 232 -24.08 9.23 -21.53
N ARG A 233 -24.09 9.92 -22.68
CA ARG A 233 -23.01 9.89 -23.67
C ARG A 233 -21.76 10.62 -23.15
N GLY A 234 -20.59 10.03 -23.36
CA GLY A 234 -19.31 10.55 -22.86
C GLY A 234 -18.98 10.12 -21.43
N GLY A 235 -18.03 10.76 -20.77
CA GLY A 235 -17.73 10.47 -19.36
C GLY A 235 -16.95 9.18 -19.08
N SER A 236 -16.14 8.73 -20.04
CA SER A 236 -15.21 7.61 -19.86
C SER A 236 -14.21 7.92 -18.74
N SER A 237 -13.84 6.88 -17.99
CA SER A 237 -12.76 6.98 -17.00
C SER A 237 -11.42 6.96 -17.73
N THR A 238 -10.53 7.88 -17.37
CA THR A 238 -9.12 7.85 -17.79
C THR A 238 -8.26 7.61 -16.57
N PHE A 239 -7.30 6.69 -16.65
CA PHE A 239 -6.29 6.44 -15.62
C PHE A 239 -4.87 6.60 -16.18
N VAL A 240 -3.96 7.03 -15.32
CA VAL A 240 -2.51 7.03 -15.58
C VAL A 240 -1.77 6.53 -14.33
N ASP A 241 -0.77 5.68 -14.52
CA ASP A 241 0.11 5.20 -13.45
C ASP A 241 1.11 6.29 -13.07
N GLY A 242 0.85 6.99 -11.97
CA GLY A 242 1.72 8.06 -11.50
C GLY A 242 3.13 7.55 -11.15
N PHE A 243 3.28 6.28 -10.74
CA PHE A 243 4.60 5.70 -10.49
C PHE A 243 5.36 5.48 -11.81
N LYS A 244 4.67 5.03 -12.88
CA LYS A 244 5.30 4.94 -14.20
C LYS A 244 5.75 6.32 -14.69
N LEU A 245 4.93 7.35 -14.49
CA LEU A 245 5.31 8.72 -14.87
C LEU A 245 6.51 9.22 -14.08
N ALA A 246 6.56 8.93 -12.78
CA ALA A 246 7.68 9.30 -11.93
C ALA A 246 8.98 8.64 -12.40
N GLU A 247 8.95 7.35 -12.76
CA GLU A 247 10.14 6.66 -13.31
C GLU A 247 10.54 7.20 -14.69
N VAL A 248 9.58 7.48 -15.58
CA VAL A 248 9.87 8.15 -16.86
C VAL A 248 10.49 9.52 -16.63
N LEU A 249 10.02 10.28 -15.65
CA LEU A 249 10.59 11.56 -15.30
C LEU A 249 12.00 11.41 -14.71
N ARG A 250 12.23 10.41 -13.87
CA ARG A 250 13.54 10.08 -13.27
C ARG A 250 14.58 9.81 -14.37
N GLU A 251 14.19 9.09 -15.42
CA GLU A 251 15.06 8.74 -16.55
C GLU A 251 15.24 9.90 -17.56
N GLU A 252 14.15 10.56 -17.97
CA GLU A 252 14.17 11.53 -19.07
C GLU A 252 14.48 12.97 -18.64
N ASP A 253 14.17 13.35 -17.40
CA ASP A 253 14.44 14.70 -16.85
C ASP A 253 14.71 14.62 -15.33
N PRO A 254 15.88 14.08 -14.92
CA PRO A 254 16.21 13.85 -13.52
C PRO A 254 16.18 15.13 -12.67
N GLN A 255 16.46 16.30 -13.27
CA GLN A 255 16.34 17.59 -12.59
C GLN A 255 14.88 17.91 -12.21
N SER A 256 13.94 17.67 -13.13
CA SER A 256 12.52 17.82 -12.83
C SER A 256 12.05 16.80 -11.79
N PHE A 257 12.56 15.57 -11.84
CA PHE A 257 12.27 14.55 -10.83
C PHE A 257 12.72 15.00 -9.43
N GLU A 258 13.98 15.43 -9.29
CA GLU A 258 14.54 15.93 -8.02
C GLU A 258 13.71 17.09 -7.45
N ILE A 259 13.30 18.04 -8.30
CA ILE A 259 12.46 19.17 -7.87
C ILE A 259 11.10 18.70 -7.35
N LEU A 260 10.47 17.72 -8.00
CA LEU A 260 9.15 17.22 -7.62
C LEU A 260 9.16 16.25 -6.44
N THR A 261 10.33 15.70 -6.08
CA THR A 261 10.52 14.86 -4.90
C THR A 261 10.98 15.63 -3.67
N SER A 262 11.66 16.77 -3.85
CA SER A 262 12.23 17.55 -2.76
C SER A 262 11.38 18.77 -2.34
N LEU A 263 10.72 19.45 -3.27
CA LEU A 263 10.00 20.68 -2.96
C LEU A 263 8.56 20.39 -2.52
N PRO A 264 8.16 20.78 -1.30
CA PRO A 264 6.79 20.62 -0.86
C PRO A 264 5.86 21.57 -1.61
N ILE A 265 4.73 21.04 -2.06
CA ILE A 265 3.65 21.78 -2.68
C ILE A 265 2.49 21.80 -1.70
N GLU A 266 1.90 22.98 -1.53
CA GLU A 266 0.72 23.12 -0.72
C GLU A 266 -0.52 22.70 -1.49
N PHE A 267 -1.42 22.00 -0.81
CA PHE A 267 -2.75 21.65 -1.27
C PHE A 267 -3.79 22.15 -0.26
N ARG A 268 -4.92 22.67 -0.75
CA ARG A 268 -5.98 23.29 0.05
C ARG A 268 -7.36 22.89 -0.46
N ASN A 269 -8.24 22.46 0.44
CA ASN A 269 -9.65 22.26 0.19
C ASN A 269 -10.44 23.15 1.16
N ARG A 270 -11.10 24.18 0.63
CA ARG A 270 -11.83 25.19 1.40
C ARG A 270 -13.32 25.02 1.16
N GLY A 271 -14.00 24.44 2.12
CA GLY A 271 -15.46 24.38 2.20
C GLY A 271 -16.02 25.49 3.10
N ARG A 272 -17.34 25.64 3.12
CA ARG A 272 -18.02 26.59 4.02
C ARG A 272 -17.81 26.27 5.51
N SER A 273 -17.62 24.99 5.83
CA SER A 273 -17.49 24.46 7.19
C SER A 273 -16.17 23.72 7.43
N SER A 274 -15.22 23.74 6.49
CA SER A 274 -13.94 23.04 6.62
C SER A 274 -12.80 23.71 5.82
N ASP A 275 -11.59 23.66 6.34
CA ASP A 275 -10.36 24.10 5.64
C ASP A 275 -9.26 23.07 5.86
N TYR A 276 -9.05 22.20 4.87
CA TYR A 276 -7.99 21.19 4.91
C TYR A 276 -6.80 21.66 4.12
N ARG A 277 -5.61 21.58 4.73
CA ARG A 277 -4.35 21.97 4.13
C ARG A 277 -3.28 20.94 4.42
N TYR A 278 -2.47 20.65 3.42
CA TYR A 278 -1.29 19.81 3.59
C TYR A 278 -0.18 20.24 2.63
N GLN A 279 1.06 20.08 3.06
CA GLN A 279 2.24 20.37 2.26
C GLN A 279 3.05 19.10 2.10
N ALA A 280 3.27 18.69 0.86
CA ALA A 280 4.06 17.51 0.51
C ALA A 280 4.58 17.63 -0.92
N PRO A 281 5.68 16.94 -1.27
CA PRO A 281 6.11 16.85 -2.66
C PRO A 281 5.04 16.18 -3.54
N ILE A 282 5.11 16.40 -4.86
CA ILE A 282 4.22 15.70 -5.81
C ILE A 282 4.56 14.21 -5.84
N ILE A 283 5.84 13.87 -5.72
CA ILE A 283 6.35 12.50 -5.78
C ILE A 283 7.01 12.21 -4.43
N ALA A 284 6.43 11.35 -3.60
CA ALA A 284 7.06 10.92 -2.36
C ALA A 284 7.96 9.71 -2.61
N LEU A 285 9.13 9.69 -1.96
CA LEU A 285 10.06 8.57 -1.96
C LEU A 285 10.17 7.96 -0.56
N ASP A 286 10.48 6.67 -0.48
CA ASP A 286 10.94 6.04 0.76
C ASP A 286 12.46 6.16 0.96
N GLU A 287 12.96 5.55 2.04
CA GLU A 287 14.40 5.51 2.37
C GLU A 287 15.25 4.84 1.29
N ASN A 288 14.67 3.99 0.44
CA ASN A 288 15.33 3.29 -0.66
C ASN A 288 15.20 4.05 -2.00
N GLN A 289 14.67 5.28 -1.98
CA GLN A 289 14.41 6.10 -3.17
C GLN A 289 13.34 5.49 -4.12
N GLU A 290 12.50 4.60 -3.62
CA GLU A 290 11.34 4.09 -4.37
C GLU A 290 10.16 5.05 -4.27
N VAL A 291 9.40 5.18 -5.35
CA VAL A 291 8.17 6.01 -5.34
C VAL A 291 7.09 5.33 -4.51
N THR A 292 6.53 6.06 -3.54
CA THR A 292 5.54 5.54 -2.58
C THR A 292 4.18 6.23 -2.63
N GLU A 293 4.12 7.48 -3.10
CA GLU A 293 2.89 8.26 -3.23
C GLU A 293 3.04 9.31 -4.35
N ILE A 294 1.93 9.57 -5.04
CA ILE A 294 1.76 10.65 -5.99
C ILE A 294 0.64 11.57 -5.49
N ARG A 295 0.98 12.83 -5.26
CA ARG A 295 0.04 13.85 -4.83
C ARG A 295 -0.16 14.89 -5.91
N MET A 296 -1.32 14.87 -6.56
CA MET A 296 -1.60 15.79 -7.66
C MET A 296 -3.08 16.10 -7.77
N ALA A 297 -3.48 17.34 -7.55
CA ALA A 297 -4.76 17.86 -8.05
C ALA A 297 -4.61 19.35 -8.32
N ASN A 298 -4.55 19.74 -9.61
CA ASN A 298 -4.31 21.13 -9.99
C ASN A 298 -5.34 22.11 -9.37
N PHE A 299 -6.60 21.67 -9.24
CA PHE A 299 -7.69 22.46 -8.68
C PHE A 299 -7.70 22.56 -7.15
N LEU A 300 -6.88 21.76 -6.45
CA LEU A 300 -6.67 21.85 -5.00
C LEU A 300 -5.25 22.33 -4.64
N ARG A 301 -4.42 22.66 -5.63
CA ARG A 301 -3.05 23.12 -5.42
C ARG A 301 -3.06 24.58 -4.96
N GLY A 302 -2.44 24.85 -3.81
CA GLY A 302 -2.17 26.19 -3.32
C GLY A 302 -1.13 26.94 -4.16
N PRO A 303 -0.91 28.25 -3.94
CA PRO A 303 0.17 28.99 -4.58
C PRO A 303 1.54 28.37 -4.27
N PHE A 304 2.43 28.29 -5.26
CA PHE A 304 3.80 27.84 -5.00
C PHE A 304 4.55 28.85 -4.13
N SER A 305 5.31 28.34 -3.17
CA SER A 305 6.11 29.14 -2.23
C SER A 305 7.52 28.56 -2.16
N THR A 306 8.43 29.10 -2.96
CA THR A 306 9.84 28.69 -3.05
C THR A 306 10.71 29.92 -3.36
N PRO A 307 12.03 29.91 -3.08
CA PRO A 307 12.90 31.04 -3.42
C PRO A 307 12.82 31.43 -4.90
N PRO A 308 13.00 32.73 -5.25
CA PRO A 308 12.87 33.22 -6.63
C PRO A 308 13.73 32.48 -7.65
N ALA A 309 14.95 32.06 -7.28
CA ALA A 309 15.84 31.31 -8.15
C ALA A 309 15.31 29.90 -8.50
N THR A 310 14.54 29.28 -7.59
CA THR A 310 14.00 27.93 -7.75
C THR A 310 12.64 27.92 -8.45
N MET A 311 11.90 29.03 -8.40
CA MET A 311 10.54 29.11 -8.95
C MET A 311 10.44 28.71 -10.44
N PRO A 312 11.35 29.14 -11.34
CA PRO A 312 11.32 28.68 -12.74
C PRO A 312 11.52 27.17 -12.88
N LEU A 313 12.38 26.56 -12.06
CA LEU A 313 12.63 25.12 -12.06
C LEU A 313 11.40 24.35 -11.61
N LEU A 314 10.73 24.80 -10.53
CA LEU A 314 9.47 24.22 -10.06
C LEU A 314 8.38 24.27 -11.13
N TYR A 315 8.19 25.42 -11.80
CA TYR A 315 7.20 25.51 -12.87
C TYR A 315 7.57 24.65 -14.09
N ARG A 316 8.85 24.54 -14.46
CA ARG A 316 9.30 23.62 -15.51
C ARG A 316 8.96 22.17 -15.15
N ALA A 317 9.33 21.74 -13.95
CA ALA A 317 9.11 20.38 -13.48
C ALA A 317 7.62 20.05 -13.38
N TYR A 318 6.82 20.95 -12.81
CA TYR A 318 5.37 20.84 -12.74
C TYR A 318 4.73 20.71 -14.13
N ARG A 319 5.13 21.58 -15.08
CA ARG A 319 4.65 21.50 -16.48
C ARG A 319 5.05 20.19 -17.13
N ARG A 320 6.26 19.69 -16.89
CA ARG A 320 6.75 18.44 -17.45
C ARG A 320 5.91 17.25 -16.96
N PHE A 321 5.64 17.18 -15.66
CA PHE A 321 4.79 16.12 -15.10
C PHE A 321 3.36 16.18 -15.64
N ILE A 322 2.75 17.38 -15.70
CA ILE A 322 1.41 17.55 -16.31
C ILE A 322 1.40 17.22 -17.81
N ALA A 323 2.50 17.43 -18.54
CA ALA A 323 2.60 17.00 -19.93
C ALA A 323 2.59 15.48 -20.05
N LEU A 324 3.29 14.77 -19.16
CA LEU A 324 3.29 13.30 -19.12
C LEU A 324 1.90 12.72 -18.84
N THR A 325 1.10 13.34 -17.96
CA THR A 325 -0.28 12.87 -17.72
C THR A 325 -1.19 12.99 -18.94
N ARG A 326 -0.84 13.87 -19.89
CA ARG A 326 -1.61 14.09 -21.12
C ARG A 326 -1.13 13.26 -22.30
N ASP A 327 0.00 12.58 -22.19
CA ASP A 327 0.59 11.75 -23.24
C ASP A 327 -0.19 10.44 -23.38
N ASP A 328 -0.68 10.16 -24.59
CA ASP A 328 -1.51 8.99 -24.89
C ASP A 328 -0.78 7.67 -24.67
N ARG A 329 0.56 7.66 -24.65
CA ARG A 329 1.34 6.45 -24.28
C ARG A 329 0.99 5.93 -22.89
N PHE A 330 0.58 6.81 -21.96
CA PHE A 330 0.33 6.44 -20.56
C PHE A 330 -1.14 6.38 -20.18
N ARG A 331 -2.05 6.89 -21.03
CA ARG A 331 -3.47 7.01 -20.71
C ARG A 331 -4.23 5.72 -21.01
N TYR A 332 -4.64 5.03 -19.96
CA TYR A 332 -5.65 3.99 -20.05
C TYR A 332 -7.05 4.64 -20.05
N ARG A 333 -7.96 4.18 -20.93
CA ARG A 333 -9.33 4.71 -21.01
C ARG A 333 -10.33 3.58 -21.08
N GLN A 334 -11.34 3.63 -20.23
CA GLN A 334 -12.45 2.68 -20.25
C GLN A 334 -13.71 3.34 -19.67
N ARG A 335 -14.85 3.12 -20.33
CA ARG A 335 -16.17 3.47 -19.79
C ARG A 335 -16.58 2.43 -18.74
N LEU A 336 -17.09 2.89 -17.61
CA LEU A 336 -17.65 2.03 -16.58
C LEU A 336 -19.15 1.83 -16.83
N GLU A 337 -19.59 0.60 -16.95
CA GLU A 337 -21.00 0.24 -17.14
C GLU A 337 -21.69 -0.03 -15.79
N ALA A 338 -23.03 0.00 -15.78
CA ALA A 338 -23.81 -0.30 -14.58
C ALA A 338 -23.45 -1.67 -13.99
N GLY A 339 -23.25 -1.71 -12.68
CA GLY A 339 -22.81 -2.89 -11.94
C GLY A 339 -21.31 -3.19 -12.06
N GLN A 340 -20.53 -2.29 -12.68
CA GLN A 340 -19.08 -2.33 -12.63
C GLN A 340 -18.54 -1.37 -11.58
N LEU A 341 -17.48 -1.78 -10.89
CA LEU A 341 -16.82 -1.03 -9.82
C LEU A 341 -15.32 -0.96 -10.05
N TRP A 342 -14.79 0.26 -10.10
CA TRP A 342 -13.35 0.51 -10.00
C TRP A 342 -12.90 0.40 -8.55
N CYS A 343 -11.76 -0.27 -8.34
CA CYS A 343 -10.97 -0.16 -7.11
C CYS A 343 -9.52 0.12 -7.49
N PHE A 344 -8.98 1.23 -7.01
CA PHE A 344 -7.63 1.67 -7.36
C PHE A 344 -6.88 2.29 -6.18
N ASP A 345 -5.56 2.23 -6.23
CA ASP A 345 -4.66 2.90 -5.30
C ASP A 345 -4.61 4.39 -5.66
N ASN A 346 -5.33 5.21 -4.90
CA ASN A 346 -5.44 6.65 -5.07
C ASN A 346 -4.11 7.38 -4.78
N ARG A 347 -3.14 6.74 -4.11
CA ARG A 347 -1.78 7.28 -3.95
C ARG A 347 -0.87 6.95 -5.13
N ARG A 348 -1.37 6.22 -6.14
CA ARG A 348 -0.60 5.80 -7.33
C ARG A 348 -1.29 6.18 -8.64
N ALA A 349 -2.52 5.72 -8.82
CA ALA A 349 -3.28 5.88 -10.05
C ALA A 349 -3.96 7.25 -10.06
N LEU A 350 -3.49 8.14 -10.93
CA LEU A 350 -4.26 9.35 -11.23
C LEU A 350 -5.48 8.93 -12.04
N HIS A 351 -6.62 9.52 -11.72
CA HIS A 351 -7.86 9.25 -12.41
C HIS A 351 -8.53 10.55 -12.87
N ALA A 352 -9.32 10.43 -13.92
CA ALA A 352 -10.00 11.52 -14.58
C ALA A 352 -11.31 11.02 -15.17
N ARG A 353 -12.16 11.97 -15.53
CA ARG A 353 -13.39 11.71 -16.25
C ARG A 353 -13.50 12.72 -17.39
N ASP A 354 -13.69 12.20 -18.59
CA ASP A 354 -13.99 13.03 -19.76
C ASP A 354 -15.31 13.79 -19.53
N GLU A 355 -15.54 14.82 -20.33
CA GLU A 355 -16.84 15.51 -20.37
C GLU A 355 -17.97 14.55 -20.80
N PHE A 356 -19.18 14.84 -20.37
CA PHE A 356 -20.38 14.07 -20.72
C PHE A 356 -21.57 15.00 -20.89
N ASP A 357 -22.57 14.53 -21.65
CA ASP A 357 -23.81 15.28 -21.86
C ASP A 357 -24.85 14.90 -20.80
N PRO A 358 -25.14 15.77 -19.81
CA PRO A 358 -26.10 15.49 -18.75
C PRO A 358 -27.55 15.43 -19.25
N ALA A 359 -27.85 15.94 -20.45
CA ALA A 359 -29.18 15.86 -21.05
C ALA A 359 -29.41 14.53 -21.79
N SER A 360 -28.34 13.78 -22.07
CA SER A 360 -28.42 12.55 -22.86
C SER A 360 -28.84 11.30 -22.08
N GLY A 361 -28.78 11.34 -20.75
CA GLY A 361 -29.15 10.20 -19.90
C GLY A 361 -28.73 10.37 -18.43
N ALA A 362 -29.22 9.49 -17.57
CA ALA A 362 -28.86 9.49 -16.16
C ALA A 362 -27.42 8.98 -15.95
N ARG A 363 -26.73 9.55 -14.96
CA ARG A 363 -25.39 9.13 -14.55
C ARG A 363 -25.26 9.20 -13.04
N HIS A 364 -25.12 8.05 -12.40
CA HIS A 364 -25.01 7.94 -10.94
C HIS A 364 -23.94 6.94 -10.57
N PHE A 365 -22.91 7.45 -9.90
CA PHE A 365 -21.84 6.67 -9.33
C PHE A 365 -21.80 6.87 -7.82
N GLN A 366 -21.35 5.87 -7.09
CA GLN A 366 -21.09 5.98 -5.66
C GLN A 366 -19.63 5.64 -5.37
N GLY A 367 -19.01 6.45 -4.51
CA GLY A 367 -17.63 6.25 -4.11
C GLY A 367 -17.44 6.17 -2.61
N CYS A 368 -16.34 5.52 -2.22
CA CYS A 368 -15.84 5.48 -0.86
C CYS A 368 -14.32 5.35 -0.86
N TYR A 369 -13.72 5.45 0.33
CA TYR A 369 -12.29 5.29 0.54
C TYR A 369 -11.99 4.20 1.57
N VAL A 370 -10.86 3.50 1.41
CA VAL A 370 -10.27 2.57 2.39
C VAL A 370 -8.79 2.87 2.46
N ASP A 371 -8.14 2.71 3.62
CA ASP A 371 -6.71 2.97 3.73
C ASP A 371 -5.83 1.81 3.22
N ARG A 372 -4.60 2.11 2.80
CA ARG A 372 -3.71 1.15 2.11
C ARG A 372 -3.14 0.09 3.06
N ASP A 373 -2.95 0.45 4.32
CA ASP A 373 -2.58 -0.45 5.41
C ASP A 373 -3.64 -1.53 5.66
N GLU A 374 -4.93 -1.18 5.56
CA GLU A 374 -6.03 -2.15 5.65
C GLU A 374 -5.98 -3.19 4.53
N LEU A 375 -5.66 -2.77 3.30
CA LEU A 375 -5.40 -3.70 2.18
C LEU A 375 -4.27 -4.68 2.52
N HIS A 376 -3.13 -4.15 2.97
CA HIS A 376 -1.98 -4.98 3.31
C HIS A 376 -2.24 -5.92 4.49
N SER A 377 -2.99 -5.44 5.50
CA SER A 377 -3.41 -6.24 6.65
C SER A 377 -4.27 -7.41 6.19
N ARG A 378 -5.32 -7.15 5.39
CA ARG A 378 -6.21 -8.19 4.89
C ARG A 378 -5.49 -9.20 4.01
N ILE A 379 -4.58 -8.77 3.13
CA ILE A 379 -3.71 -9.66 2.35
C ILE A 379 -2.91 -10.59 3.28
N ARG A 380 -2.21 -10.03 4.27
CA ARG A 380 -1.39 -10.82 5.21
C ARG A 380 -2.23 -11.83 5.98
N VAL A 381 -3.43 -11.47 6.42
CA VAL A 381 -4.34 -12.39 7.12
C VAL A 381 -4.80 -13.53 6.22
N LEU A 382 -5.14 -13.25 4.96
CA LEU A 382 -5.57 -14.26 3.99
C LEU A 382 -4.45 -15.20 3.53
N GLN A 383 -3.18 -14.78 3.66
CA GLN A 383 -2.01 -15.58 3.28
C GLN A 383 -1.47 -16.48 4.39
N ARG A 384 -2.06 -16.45 5.59
CA ARG A 384 -1.56 -17.19 6.76
C ARG A 384 -1.66 -18.70 6.62
#